data_AF-A0A414PM27-F1
#
_entry.id   AF-A0A414PM27-F1
#
_cell.length_a   1.000
_cell.length_b   1.000
_cell.length_c   1.000
_cell.angle_alpha   90.00
_cell.angle_beta   90.00
_cell.angle_gamma   90.00
#
_symmetry.space_group_name_H-M   'P 1'
#
loop_
_entity.id
_entity.type
_entity.pdbx_description
1 polymer ?
#
loop_
_entity_poly.entity_id
_entity_poly.type
_entity_poly.pdbx_seq_one_letter_code
_entity_poly.pdbx_strand_id
1 'polypeptide(L)'
;MKKFIIICPACKKKMKISDKSAKYKCPHCGEIYKYNFPKRIFYNTKDIFDGIKQTFSDIKFNIKKKYSDAKATYQYMSQLKKHMKNDPNWSQYRKEQQEMKDVSPKKSFKDFFKRK
;
A
#
# COMPACT_ATOMS: atom_id res chain seq x y z
N MET A 1 12.67 0.61 -31.51
CA MET A 1 13.17 1.76 -30.72
C MET A 1 12.07 2.22 -29.77
N LYS A 2 12.35 2.35 -28.47
CA LYS A 2 11.36 2.85 -27.50
C LYS A 2 11.09 4.34 -27.77
N LYS A 3 9.82 4.74 -27.71
CA LYS A 3 9.38 6.15 -27.83
C LYS A 3 8.81 6.55 -26.48
N PHE A 4 9.13 7.75 -25.99
CA PHE A 4 8.56 8.30 -24.76
C PHE A 4 8.05 9.72 -24.99
N ILE A 5 7.26 10.20 -24.05
CA ILE A 5 6.56 11.47 -24.14
C ILE A 5 7.37 12.51 -23.37
N ILE A 6 7.77 13.57 -24.06
CA ILE A 6 8.37 14.75 -23.43
C ILE A 6 7.46 15.96 -23.60
N ILE A 7 7.67 16.95 -22.73
CA ILE A 7 7.00 18.25 -22.82
C ILE A 7 7.92 19.17 -23.62
N CYS A 8 7.37 19.84 -24.64
CA CYS A 8 8.09 20.87 -25.38
C CYS A 8 8.42 22.05 -24.46
N PRO A 9 9.67 22.56 -24.43
CA PRO A 9 10.01 23.71 -23.59
C PRO A 9 9.28 24.99 -23.99
N ALA A 10 8.97 25.15 -25.28
CA ALA A 10 8.36 26.37 -25.80
C ALA A 10 6.83 26.37 -25.71
N CYS A 11 6.17 25.37 -26.27
CA CYS A 11 4.70 25.32 -26.29
C CYS A 11 4.09 24.52 -25.14
N LYS A 12 4.89 23.89 -24.27
CA LYS A 12 4.46 23.03 -23.15
C LYS A 12 3.52 21.87 -23.54
N LYS A 13 3.31 21.64 -24.83
CA LYS A 13 2.55 20.50 -25.35
C LYS A 13 3.40 19.24 -25.33
N LYS A 14 2.74 18.11 -25.12
CA LYS A 14 3.35 16.78 -25.14
C LYS A 14 3.74 16.40 -26.57
N MET A 15 4.93 15.86 -26.76
CA MET A 15 5.40 15.29 -28.02
C MET A 15 6.05 13.92 -27.79
N LYS A 16 5.95 13.04 -28.79
CA LYS A 16 6.57 11.72 -28.77
C LYS A 16 7.94 11.81 -29.45
N ILE A 17 9.00 11.47 -28.72
CA ILE A 17 10.34 11.36 -29.28
C ILE A 17 10.85 9.93 -29.16
N SER A 18 11.75 9.53 -30.05
CA SER A 18 12.46 8.26 -29.93
C SER A 18 13.59 8.39 -28.91
N ASP A 19 13.95 7.30 -28.25
CA ASP A 19 15.08 7.24 -27.33
C ASP A 19 16.44 7.24 -28.04
N LYS A 20 16.71 8.33 -28.75
CA LYS A 20 17.96 8.59 -29.49
C LYS A 20 18.35 10.05 -29.28
N SER A 21 19.64 10.30 -29.09
CA SER A 21 20.16 11.66 -29.04
C SER A 21 20.09 12.27 -30.44
N ALA A 22 19.13 13.17 -30.67
CA ALA A 22 18.93 13.83 -31.95
C ALA A 22 18.23 15.19 -31.76
N LYS A 23 18.16 15.95 -32.85
CA LYS A 23 17.34 17.17 -32.94
C LYS A 23 15.93 16.75 -33.35
N TYR A 24 14.94 17.06 -32.52
CA TYR A 24 13.53 16.76 -32.77
C TYR A 24 12.77 18.05 -33.05
N LYS A 25 11.99 18.08 -34.14
CA LYS A 25 11.08 19.19 -34.42
C LYS A 25 9.79 18.98 -33.65
N CYS A 26 9.35 20.00 -32.90
CA CYS A 26 8.05 19.95 -32.23
C CYS A 26 6.93 19.94 -33.28
N PRO A 27 5.97 19.00 -33.21
CA PRO A 27 4.84 18.97 -34.14
C PRO A 27 3.84 20.12 -33.91
N HIS A 28 3.90 20.79 -32.74
CA HIS A 28 2.93 21.81 -32.37
C HIS A 28 3.39 23.24 -32.63
N CYS A 29 4.67 23.55 -32.40
CA CYS A 29 5.23 24.89 -32.59
C CYS A 29 6.37 24.94 -33.62
N GLY A 30 6.79 23.79 -34.18
CA GLY A 30 7.85 23.74 -35.17
C GLY A 30 9.27 23.96 -34.62
N GLU A 31 9.43 24.23 -33.32
CA GLU A 31 10.74 24.50 -32.72
C GLU A 31 11.62 23.24 -32.63
N ILE A 32 12.92 23.41 -32.84
CA ILE A 32 13.90 22.33 -32.84
C ILE A 32 14.44 22.12 -31.43
N TYR A 33 14.04 21.01 -30.82
CA TYR A 33 14.52 20.60 -29.51
C TYR A 33 15.71 19.63 -29.62
N LYS A 34 16.83 19.98 -28.99
CA LYS A 34 18.00 19.10 -28.88
C LYS A 34 17.86 18.17 -27.68
N TYR A 35 17.72 16.87 -27.96
CA TYR A 35 17.71 15.83 -26.93
C TYR A 35 19.13 15.24 -26.79
N ASN A 36 19.81 15.61 -25.71
CA ASN A 36 21.19 15.17 -25.42
C ASN A 36 21.20 14.12 -24.30
N PHE A 37 22.32 13.42 -24.16
CA PHE A 37 22.56 12.39 -23.14
C PHE A 37 22.24 12.82 -21.68
N PRO A 38 22.65 14.00 -21.16
CA PRO A 38 22.30 14.41 -19.80
C PRO A 38 20.79 14.59 -19.59
N LYS A 39 20.08 15.10 -20.60
CA LYS A 39 18.61 15.21 -20.55
C LYS A 39 17.96 13.82 -20.51
N ARG A 40 18.53 12.83 -21.21
CA ARG A 40 18.07 11.44 -21.19
C ARG A 40 18.11 10.81 -19.81
N ILE A 41 19.20 11.02 -19.08
CA ILE A 41 19.34 10.55 -17.70
C ILE A 41 18.26 11.17 -16.81
N PHE A 42 18.00 12.47 -16.95
CA PHE A 42 17.03 13.19 -16.13
C PHE A 42 15.58 12.73 -16.32
N TYR A 43 15.17 12.41 -17.56
CA TYR A 43 13.82 11.90 -17.80
C TYR A 43 13.66 10.46 -17.28
N ASN A 44 14.67 9.61 -17.43
CA ASN A 44 14.64 8.25 -16.90
C ASN A 44 14.59 8.23 -15.36
N THR A 45 15.30 9.14 -14.69
CA THR A 45 15.25 9.21 -13.21
C THR A 45 13.93 9.76 -12.69
N LYS A 46 13.27 10.67 -13.41
CA LYS A 46 11.92 11.15 -13.04
C LYS A 46 10.88 10.04 -13.03
N ASP A 47 10.82 9.23 -14.08
CA ASP A 47 9.85 8.12 -14.17
C ASP A 47 10.06 7.10 -13.04
N ILE A 48 11.32 6.82 -12.68
CA ILE A 48 11.65 5.94 -11.56
C ILE A 48 11.21 6.55 -10.22
N PHE A 49 11.43 7.85 -10.02
CA PHE A 49 11.11 8.52 -8.76
C PHE A 49 9.60 8.62 -8.50
N ASP A 50 8.80 8.83 -9.53
CA ASP A 50 7.34 8.85 -9.42
C ASP A 50 6.76 7.47 -9.07
N GLY A 51 7.31 6.39 -9.64
CA GLY A 51 6.94 5.01 -9.28
C GLY A 51 7.29 4.66 -7.83
N ILE A 52 8.46 5.13 -7.36
CA ILE A 52 8.89 4.96 -5.96
C ILE A 52 7.92 5.70 -5.02
N LYS A 53 7.56 6.96 -5.32
CA LYS A 53 6.62 7.74 -4.49
C LYS A 53 5.24 7.10 -4.37
N GLN A 54 4.68 6.60 -5.47
CA GLN A 54 3.37 5.93 -5.44
C GLN A 54 3.42 4.69 -4.53
N THR A 55 4.45 3.86 -4.70
CA THR A 55 4.64 2.65 -3.89
C THR A 55 4.74 2.97 -2.39
N PHE A 56 5.48 4.02 -2.01
CA PHE A 56 5.58 4.43 -0.59
C PHE A 56 4.25 4.94 -0.03
N SER A 57 3.48 5.70 -0.80
CA SER A 57 2.15 6.17 -0.40
C SER A 57 1.18 5.01 -0.18
N ASP A 58 1.19 4.01 -1.06
CA ASP A 58 0.33 2.83 -0.99
C ASP A 58 0.66 1.96 0.24
N ILE A 59 1.95 1.74 0.52
CA ILE A 59 2.40 1.05 1.72
C ILE A 59 1.90 1.76 2.98
N LYS A 60 2.03 3.09 3.03
CA LYS A 60 1.59 3.89 4.18
C LYS A 60 0.07 3.83 4.36
N PHE A 61 -0.69 3.91 3.27
CA PHE A 61 -2.15 3.84 3.31
C PHE A 61 -2.62 2.47 3.79
N ASN A 62 -2.02 1.39 3.30
CA ASN A 62 -2.38 0.02 3.68
C ASN A 62 -2.10 -0.27 5.16
N ILE A 63 -0.95 0.19 5.69
CA ILE A 63 -0.63 0.07 7.13
C ILE A 63 -1.65 0.87 7.96
N LYS A 64 -1.96 2.11 7.57
CA LYS A 64 -2.92 2.95 8.29
C LYS A 64 -4.31 2.31 8.32
N LYS A 65 -4.76 1.75 7.19
CA LYS A 65 -6.04 1.05 7.06
C LYS A 65 -6.11 -0.17 7.96
N LYS A 66 -5.09 -1.04 7.94
CA LYS A 66 -5.03 -2.21 8.84
C LYS A 66 -5.09 -1.80 10.31
N TYR A 67 -4.42 -0.72 10.69
CA TYR A 67 -4.46 -0.21 12.06
C TYR A 67 -5.84 0.33 12.44
N SER A 68 -6.48 1.13 11.57
CA SER A 68 -7.83 1.64 11.84
C SER A 68 -8.86 0.52 11.93
N ASP A 69 -8.77 -0.48 11.06
CA ASP A 69 -9.69 -1.62 11.04
C ASP A 69 -9.53 -2.48 12.31
N ALA A 70 -8.29 -2.70 12.76
CA ALA A 70 -8.02 -3.38 14.02
C ALA A 70 -8.56 -2.59 15.22
N LYS A 71 -8.40 -1.27 15.23
CA LYS A 71 -8.94 -0.40 16.29
C LYS A 71 -10.46 -0.42 16.31
N ALA A 72 -11.13 -0.34 15.16
CA ALA A 72 -12.58 -0.40 15.04
C ALA A 72 -13.11 -1.76 15.52
N THR A 73 -12.48 -2.85 15.10
CA THR A 73 -12.80 -4.22 15.53
C THR A 73 -12.66 -4.36 17.05
N TYR A 74 -11.58 -3.83 17.64
CA TYR A 74 -11.38 -3.84 19.08
C TYR A 74 -12.46 -3.05 19.83
N GLN A 75 -12.80 -1.86 19.34
CA GLN A 75 -13.88 -1.05 19.92
C GLN A 75 -15.22 -1.79 19.88
N TYR A 76 -15.57 -2.39 18.74
CA TYR A 76 -16.78 -3.19 18.59
C TYR A 76 -16.82 -4.37 19.56
N MET A 77 -15.74 -5.16 19.63
CA MET A 77 -15.59 -6.26 20.59
C MET A 77 -15.72 -5.79 22.04
N SER A 78 -15.15 -4.62 22.38
CA SER A 78 -15.24 -4.06 23.73
C SER A 78 -16.66 -3.64 24.09
N GLN A 79 -17.43 -3.12 23.14
CA GLN A 79 -18.83 -2.75 23.32
C GLN A 79 -19.68 -4.02 23.48
N LEU A 80 -19.53 -5.00 22.60
CA LEU A 80 -20.20 -6.30 22.75
C LEU A 80 -19.93 -6.92 24.12
N LYS A 81 -18.67 -6.93 24.57
CA LYS A 81 -18.31 -7.45 25.90
C LYS A 81 -19.00 -6.70 27.04
N LYS A 82 -19.25 -5.40 26.90
CA LYS A 82 -20.01 -4.62 27.89
C LYS A 82 -21.50 -4.98 27.86
N HIS A 83 -22.09 -5.09 26.67
CA HIS A 83 -23.49 -5.50 26.53
C HIS A 83 -23.72 -6.91 27.09
N MET A 84 -22.88 -7.88 26.74
CA MET A 84 -22.99 -9.24 27.28
C MET A 84 -22.78 -9.30 28.79
N LYS A 85 -21.90 -8.47 29.37
CA LYS A 85 -21.70 -8.42 30.83
C LYS A 85 -22.91 -7.86 31.58
N ASN A 86 -23.71 -7.04 30.91
CA ASN A 86 -24.91 -6.45 31.48
C ASN A 86 -26.15 -7.33 31.28
N ASP A 87 -26.06 -8.42 30.51
CA ASP A 87 -27.13 -9.40 30.38
C ASP A 87 -27.30 -10.20 31.68
N PRO A 88 -28.54 -10.42 32.16
CA PRO A 88 -28.80 -11.20 33.37
C PRO A 88 -28.34 -12.67 33.25
N ASN A 89 -28.20 -13.19 32.02
CA ASN A 89 -27.74 -14.55 31.73
C ASN A 89 -26.20 -14.69 31.58
N TRP A 90 -25.44 -13.62 31.81
CA TRP A 90 -23.98 -13.58 31.63
C TRP A 90 -23.21 -14.61 32.46
N SER A 91 -23.71 -14.91 33.66
CA SER A 91 -23.11 -15.88 34.59
C SER A 91 -23.17 -17.30 34.05
N GLN A 92 -24.23 -17.66 33.31
CA GLN A 92 -24.43 -18.97 32.68
C GLN A 92 -23.53 -19.14 31.46
N TYR A 93 -23.48 -18.13 30.59
CA TYR A 93 -22.55 -18.09 29.45
C TYR A 93 -21.08 -18.26 29.88
N ARG A 94 -20.67 -17.66 31.00
CA ARG A 94 -19.31 -17.83 31.54
C ARG A 94 -19.03 -19.24 32.05
N LYS A 95 -20.02 -19.91 32.64
CA LYS A 95 -19.89 -21.30 33.08
C LYS A 95 -19.74 -22.24 31.90
N GLU A 96 -20.57 -22.09 30.86
CA GLU A 96 -20.49 -22.88 29.62
C GLU A 96 -19.13 -22.74 28.93
N GLN A 97 -18.57 -21.52 28.87
CA GLN A 97 -17.22 -21.28 28.31
C GLN A 97 -16.11 -21.93 29.13
N GLN A 98 -16.29 -22.06 30.45
CA GLN A 98 -15.31 -22.67 31.36
C GLN A 98 -15.37 -24.19 31.25
N GLU A 99 -16.58 -24.74 31.20
CA GLU A 99 -16.84 -26.15 30.92
C GLU A 99 -16.25 -26.56 29.57
N MET A 100 -16.51 -25.81 28.49
CA MET A 100 -15.92 -26.08 27.15
C MET A 100 -14.38 -26.07 27.13
N LYS A 101 -13.75 -25.23 27.95
CA LYS A 101 -12.27 -25.19 28.07
C LYS A 101 -11.72 -26.35 28.87
N ASP A 102 -12.45 -26.82 29.86
CA ASP A 102 -12.06 -27.98 30.67
C ASP A 102 -12.23 -29.31 29.91
N VAL A 103 -13.17 -29.40 28.94
CA VAL A 103 -13.25 -30.55 28.00
C VAL A 103 -12.23 -30.46 26.87
N SER A 104 -11.69 -29.28 26.56
CA SER A 104 -10.64 -29.14 25.56
C SER A 104 -9.30 -29.64 26.12
N PRO A 105 -8.59 -30.57 25.48
CA PRO A 105 -7.31 -31.05 25.98
C PRO A 105 -6.34 -29.87 26.08
N LYS A 106 -5.85 -29.58 27.29
CA LYS A 106 -4.84 -28.56 27.57
C LYS A 106 -3.56 -28.91 26.80
N LYS A 107 -3.47 -28.49 25.53
CA LYS A 107 -2.20 -28.45 24.79
C LYS A 107 -1.31 -27.45 25.52
N SER A 108 -0.41 -27.99 26.34
CA SER A 108 0.58 -27.21 27.04
C SER A 108 1.41 -26.46 26.02
N PHE A 109 1.58 -25.14 26.20
CA PHE A 109 2.41 -24.31 25.32
C PHE A 109 3.85 -24.87 25.22
N LYS A 110 4.29 -25.62 26.24
CA LYS A 110 5.57 -26.35 26.26
C LYS A 110 5.66 -27.47 25.22
N ASP A 111 4.55 -28.08 24.79
CA ASP A 111 4.56 -29.16 23.78
C ASP A 111 4.75 -28.61 22.36
N PHE A 112 4.44 -27.33 22.15
CA PHE A 112 4.69 -26.65 20.88
C PHE A 112 6.18 -26.40 20.63
N PHE A 113 6.96 -26.17 21.70
CA PHE A 113 8.42 -25.96 21.64
C PHE A 113 9.24 -27.25 21.75
N LYS A 114 8.62 -28.39 22.09
CA LYS A 114 9.28 -29.71 22.14
C LYS A 114 9.32 -30.45 20.80
N ARG A 115 8.57 -29.97 19.80
CA ARG A 115 8.70 -30.44 18.41
C ARG A 115 9.75 -29.58 17.70
N LYS A 116 11.01 -29.76 18.04
CA LYS A 116 12.14 -29.32 17.23
C LYS A 116 13.27 -30.32 17.36
#